data_AF-A0A9D4NFP7-F1
#
_entry.id   AF-A0A9D4NFP7-F1
#
_cell.length_a   1.000
_cell.length_b   1.000
_cell.length_c   1.000
_cell.angle_alpha   90.00
_cell.angle_beta   90.00
_cell.angle_gamma   90.00
#
_symmetry.space_group_name_H-M   'P 1'
#
loop_
_entity.id
_entity.type
_entity.pdbx_description
1 polymer ?
#
loop_
_entity_poly.entity_id
_entity_poly.type
_entity_poly.pdbx_seq_one_letter_code
_entity_poly.pdbx_strand_id
1 'polypeptide(L)'
;MPYTYGVSCTMDFNAERHSIEHRFEDGGRLWANNAFRKHVTRGQAVKLGEWIVDKDYFPESDDQTSATIYVFASDKTDTNHITDEGCQFVGQFDVEFPRTVAKPIARKAVTEAMRFGGTELEVKGTSNGGETYKKKIKF
;
A
#
# COMPACT_ATOMS: atom_id res chain seq x y z
N MET A 1 -3.71 15.36 -9.00
CA MET A 1 -4.15 14.03 -9.47
C MET A 1 -5.67 13.97 -9.53
N PRO A 2 -6.27 13.27 -10.51
CA PRO A 2 -7.72 13.19 -10.68
C PRO A 2 -8.42 12.32 -9.63
N TYR A 3 -7.69 11.35 -9.06
CA TYR A 3 -8.17 10.41 -8.05
C TYR A 3 -7.26 10.42 -6.82
N THR A 4 -7.79 9.86 -5.74
CA THR A 4 -7.01 9.44 -4.58
C THR A 4 -6.44 8.05 -4.87
N TYR A 5 -5.12 7.90 -4.82
CA TYR A 5 -4.45 6.62 -5.05
C TYR A 5 -3.94 6.05 -3.74
N GLY A 6 -4.12 4.75 -3.58
CA GLY A 6 -3.70 4.02 -2.39
C GLY A 6 -3.58 2.53 -2.67
N VAL A 7 -3.24 1.79 -1.63
CA VAL A 7 -3.13 0.33 -1.67
C VAL A 7 -3.98 -0.32 -0.60
N SER A 8 -4.34 -1.58 -0.83
CA SER A 8 -4.94 -2.43 0.20
C SER A 8 -3.88 -2.82 1.23
N CYS A 9 -4.19 -2.68 2.51
CA CYS A 9 -3.37 -3.23 3.59
C CYS A 9 -4.18 -3.62 4.81
N THR A 10 -3.55 -4.38 5.69
CA THR A 10 -3.93 -4.55 7.08
C THR A 10 -3.27 -3.45 7.92
N MET A 11 -4.02 -2.74 8.76
CA MET A 11 -3.47 -1.71 9.66
C MET A 11 -4.22 -1.62 10.99
N ASP A 12 -3.69 -0.87 11.96
CA ASP A 12 -4.35 -0.69 13.26
C ASP A 12 -5.79 -0.18 13.09
N PHE A 13 -6.72 -0.80 13.81
CA PHE A 13 -8.12 -0.40 13.77
C PHE A 13 -8.33 0.96 14.44
N ASN A 14 -8.96 1.90 13.74
CA ASN A 14 -9.39 3.19 14.27
C ASN A 14 -10.91 3.25 14.22
N ALA A 15 -11.57 3.30 15.38
CA ALA A 15 -13.02 3.28 15.48
C ALA A 15 -13.73 4.51 14.88
N GLU A 16 -13.01 5.62 14.67
CA GLU A 16 -13.54 6.83 14.02
C GLU A 16 -13.51 6.74 12.49
N ARG A 17 -12.71 5.80 11.95
CA ARG A 17 -12.43 5.72 10.50
C ARG A 17 -12.82 4.39 9.88
N HIS A 18 -12.62 3.29 10.59
CA HIS A 18 -12.75 1.94 10.04
C HIS A 18 -14.09 1.32 10.43
N SER A 19 -14.74 0.67 9.47
CA SER A 19 -15.96 -0.09 9.68
C SER A 19 -15.71 -1.32 10.56
N ILE A 20 -16.64 -1.62 11.47
CA ILE A 20 -16.57 -2.82 12.31
C ILE A 20 -16.63 -4.12 11.50
N GLU A 21 -17.22 -4.09 10.30
CA GLU A 21 -17.32 -5.24 9.40
C GLU A 21 -15.94 -5.68 8.86
N HIS A 22 -14.97 -4.77 8.85
CA HIS A 22 -13.61 -5.03 8.43
C HIS A 22 -12.64 -5.21 9.61
N ARG A 23 -13.16 -5.22 10.84
CA ARG A 23 -12.35 -5.35 12.05
C ARG A 23 -12.09 -6.81 12.38
N PHE A 24 -10.87 -7.13 12.79
CA PHE A 24 -10.54 -8.40 13.42
C PHE A 24 -9.54 -8.22 14.57
N GLU A 25 -9.41 -9.24 15.43
CA GLU A 25 -8.44 -9.26 16.52
C GLU A 25 -7.35 -10.29 16.21
N ASP A 26 -6.10 -9.89 16.37
CA ASP A 26 -4.95 -10.78 16.30
C ASP A 26 -3.85 -10.31 17.25
N GLY A 27 -3.24 -11.24 17.97
CA GLY A 27 -2.18 -10.95 18.96
C GLY A 27 -2.61 -9.96 20.07
N GLY A 28 -3.89 -9.91 20.43
CA GLY A 28 -4.44 -8.96 21.40
C GLY A 28 -4.54 -7.52 20.89
N ARG A 29 -4.47 -7.31 19.57
CA ARG A 29 -4.63 -6.02 18.90
C ARG A 29 -5.80 -6.06 17.92
N LEU A 30 -6.46 -4.92 17.76
CA LEU A 30 -7.53 -4.76 16.78
C LEU A 30 -6.96 -4.21 15.47
N TRP A 31 -7.30 -4.88 14.38
CA TRP A 31 -6.85 -4.58 13.02
C TRP A 31 -8.03 -4.26 12.11
N ALA A 32 -7.79 -3.43 11.11
CA ALA A 32 -8.68 -3.21 9.98
C ALA A 32 -8.13 -3.93 8.76
N ASN A 33 -8.89 -4.90 8.26
CA ASN A 33 -8.64 -5.54 6.98
C ASN A 33 -9.20 -4.65 5.85
N ASN A 34 -8.76 -4.89 4.61
CA ASN A 34 -9.20 -4.16 3.42
C ASN A 34 -9.08 -2.63 3.60
N ALA A 35 -8.12 -2.16 4.40
CA ALA A 35 -7.95 -0.74 4.65
C ALA A 35 -7.32 -0.07 3.41
N PHE A 36 -7.76 1.16 3.12
CA PHE A 36 -7.23 1.96 2.03
C PHE A 36 -6.09 2.84 2.55
N ARG A 37 -4.84 2.46 2.26
CA ARG A 37 -3.68 3.28 2.61
C ARG A 37 -3.36 4.27 1.50
N LYS A 38 -3.73 5.53 1.77
CA LYS A 38 -3.55 6.66 0.87
C LYS A 38 -2.06 6.98 0.64
N HIS A 39 -1.68 7.17 -0.63
CA HIS A 39 -0.38 7.70 -1.06
C HIS A 39 -0.51 9.06 -1.75
N VAL A 40 -1.59 9.25 -2.51
CA VAL A 40 -1.88 10.52 -3.18
C VAL A 40 -3.35 10.84 -2.99
N THR A 41 -3.66 12.09 -2.64
CA THR A 41 -5.04 12.55 -2.52
C THR A 41 -5.53 13.15 -3.83
N ARG A 42 -6.81 12.97 -4.15
CA ARG A 42 -7.47 13.71 -5.24
C ARG A 42 -7.23 15.22 -5.08
N GLY A 43 -6.85 15.87 -6.19
CA GLY A 43 -6.49 17.29 -6.19
C GLY A 43 -5.05 17.60 -5.78
N GLN A 44 -4.31 16.65 -5.20
CA GLN A 44 -2.90 16.86 -4.84
C GLN A 44 -2.06 17.12 -6.10
N ALA A 45 -1.30 18.21 -6.08
CA ALA A 45 -0.31 18.49 -7.11
C ALA A 45 0.83 17.47 -6.98
N VAL A 46 1.09 16.73 -8.05
CA VAL A 46 2.24 15.84 -8.15
C VAL A 46 2.98 16.14 -9.44
N LYS A 47 4.30 16.10 -9.39
CA LYS A 47 5.12 16.28 -10.58
C LYS A 47 5.20 14.94 -11.33
N LEU A 48 4.72 14.93 -12.57
CA LEU A 48 4.78 13.73 -13.40
C LEU A 48 6.25 13.32 -13.62
N GLY A 49 6.50 12.01 -13.60
CA GLY A 49 7.84 11.47 -13.76
C GLY A 49 8.75 11.51 -12.52
N GLU A 50 8.27 12.04 -11.39
CA GLU A 50 8.99 12.00 -10.12
C GLU A 50 8.44 10.91 -9.18
N TRP A 51 9.34 10.33 -8.38
CA TRP A 51 8.98 9.34 -7.37
C TRP A 51 8.45 10.03 -6.13
N ILE A 52 7.25 9.64 -5.72
CA ILE A 52 6.65 9.99 -4.44
C ILE A 52 6.95 8.83 -3.50
N VAL A 53 7.96 9.00 -2.66
CA VAL A 53 8.31 8.04 -1.60
C VAL A 53 7.40 8.34 -0.43
N ASP A 54 6.65 7.35 0.05
CA ASP A 54 5.65 7.71 1.06
C ASP A 54 5.47 6.70 2.19
N LYS A 55 5.73 5.40 1.99
CA LYS A 55 5.18 4.41 2.90
C LYS A 55 6.03 3.14 3.03
N ASP A 56 6.30 2.73 4.27
CA ASP A 56 6.90 1.44 4.60
C ASP A 56 5.83 0.36 4.78
N TYR A 57 6.10 -0.83 4.24
CA TYR A 57 5.29 -2.03 4.40
C TYR A 57 6.09 -3.13 5.09
N PHE A 58 5.42 -3.85 5.97
CA PHE A 58 6.01 -4.94 6.74
C PHE A 58 5.31 -6.25 6.37
N PRO A 59 6.03 -7.39 6.39
CA PRO A 59 5.38 -8.68 6.30
C PRO A 59 4.40 -8.88 7.47
N GLU A 60 3.31 -9.59 7.21
CA GLU A 60 2.30 -9.96 8.21
C GLU A 60 2.80 -11.08 9.15
N SER A 61 3.78 -11.89 8.71
CA SER A 61 4.40 -12.94 9.51
C SER A 61 5.91 -13.07 9.28
N ASP A 62 6.59 -13.76 10.19
CA ASP A 62 8.04 -14.01 10.12
C ASP A 62 8.44 -14.88 8.92
N ASP A 63 7.54 -15.73 8.45
CA ASP A 63 7.79 -16.71 7.40
C ASP A 63 7.35 -16.19 6.02
N GLN A 64 6.67 -15.04 5.96
CA GLN A 64 6.26 -14.43 4.71
C GLN A 64 7.47 -13.93 3.90
N THR A 65 7.64 -14.50 2.72
CA THR A 65 8.73 -14.18 1.78
C THR A 65 8.28 -13.27 0.64
N SER A 66 6.98 -13.07 0.46
CA SER A 66 6.44 -12.16 -0.54
C SER A 66 5.04 -11.65 -0.17
N ALA A 67 4.63 -10.55 -0.78
CA ALA A 67 3.28 -10.01 -0.71
C ALA A 67 2.83 -9.54 -2.10
N THR A 68 1.54 -9.68 -2.41
CA THR A 68 0.92 -8.98 -3.52
C THR A 68 0.30 -7.69 -2.99
N ILE A 69 0.74 -6.55 -3.51
CA ILE A 69 0.17 -5.25 -3.21
C ILE A 69 -0.83 -4.89 -4.31
N TYR A 70 -2.06 -4.60 -3.89
CA TYR A 70 -3.16 -4.19 -4.76
C TYR A 70 -3.33 -2.68 -4.69
N VAL A 71 -3.26 -2.03 -5.84
CA VAL A 71 -3.42 -0.57 -6.00
C VAL A 71 -4.84 -0.25 -6.38
N PHE A 72 -5.39 0.78 -5.74
CA PHE A 72 -6.74 1.28 -5.96
C PHE A 72 -6.74 2.78 -6.22
N ALA A 73 -7.74 3.24 -6.97
CA ALA A 73 -8.07 4.64 -7.18
C ALA A 73 -9.48 4.90 -6.62
N SER A 74 -9.64 6.02 -5.93
CA SER A 74 -10.92 6.48 -5.40
C SER A 74 -11.26 7.87 -5.93
N ASP A 75 -12.53 8.09 -6.26
CA ASP A 75 -13.06 9.41 -6.62
C ASP A 75 -13.27 10.34 -5.40
N LYS A 76 -13.21 9.79 -4.18
CA LYS A 76 -13.30 10.52 -2.90
C LYS A 76 -11.92 10.96 -2.41
N THR A 77 -11.86 12.08 -1.69
CA THR A 77 -10.62 12.53 -1.03
C THR A 77 -10.27 11.64 0.16
N ASP A 78 -11.27 11.14 0.88
CA ASP A 78 -11.14 10.29 2.04
C ASP A 78 -11.86 8.97 1.81
N THR A 79 -11.07 7.90 1.82
CA THR A 79 -11.48 6.51 1.62
C THR A 79 -10.81 5.72 2.71
N ASN A 80 -11.58 4.91 3.42
CA ASN A 80 -11.10 4.14 4.55
C ASN A 80 -10.93 2.67 4.19
N HIS A 81 -11.78 2.14 3.30
CA HIS A 81 -11.69 0.77 2.83
C HIS A 81 -11.66 0.67 1.31
N ILE A 82 -11.00 -0.36 0.79
CA ILE A 82 -10.98 -0.65 -0.65
C ILE A 82 -12.35 -1.08 -1.20
N THR A 83 -13.27 -1.42 -0.31
CA THR A 83 -14.68 -1.77 -0.58
C THR A 83 -15.62 -0.56 -0.54
N ASP A 84 -15.12 0.62 -0.15
CA ASP A 84 -15.91 1.84 -0.13
C ASP A 84 -16.37 2.20 -1.56
N GLU A 85 -17.59 2.70 -1.69
CA GLU A 85 -18.13 3.19 -2.96
C GLU A 85 -17.20 4.24 -3.58
N GLY A 86 -16.93 4.11 -4.89
CA GLY A 86 -16.03 4.99 -5.63
C GLY A 86 -14.58 4.49 -5.68
N CYS A 87 -14.24 3.45 -4.91
CA CYS A 87 -12.95 2.79 -4.95
C CYS A 87 -12.90 1.71 -6.04
N GLN A 88 -11.87 1.75 -6.88
CA GLN A 88 -11.69 0.87 -8.03
C GLN A 88 -10.28 0.30 -8.07
N PHE A 89 -10.17 -0.99 -8.41
CA PHE A 89 -8.88 -1.64 -8.60
C PHE A 89 -8.18 -1.11 -9.85
N VAL A 90 -6.91 -0.74 -9.71
CA VAL A 90 -6.07 -0.18 -10.78
C VAL A 90 -5.07 -1.21 -11.29
N GLY A 91 -4.54 -2.03 -10.38
CA GLY A 91 -3.53 -3.03 -10.71
C GLY A 91 -2.83 -3.57 -9.48
N GLN A 92 -1.91 -4.52 -9.68
CA GLN A 92 -1.19 -5.15 -8.58
C GLN A 92 0.27 -5.41 -8.93
N PHE A 93 1.09 -5.52 -7.90
CA PHE A 93 2.49 -5.90 -8.03
C PHE A 93 2.93 -6.78 -6.87
N ASP A 94 3.87 -7.67 -7.16
CA ASP A 94 4.41 -8.58 -6.17
C ASP A 94 5.70 -8.00 -5.62
N VAL A 95 5.86 -8.18 -4.32
CA VAL A 95 6.96 -7.69 -3.51
C VAL A 95 7.61 -8.90 -2.89
N GLU A 96 8.91 -9.06 -3.10
CA GLU A 96 9.68 -10.06 -2.40
C GLU A 96 10.27 -9.43 -1.13
N PHE A 97 10.10 -10.12 -0.01
CA PHE A 97 10.75 -9.77 1.24
C PHE A 97 12.07 -10.54 1.33
N PRO A 98 13.18 -9.88 1.67
CA PRO A 98 14.46 -10.56 1.79
C PRO A 98 14.38 -11.64 2.86
N ARG A 99 14.69 -12.88 2.47
CA ARG A 99 14.71 -14.07 3.33
C ARG A 99 15.91 -14.00 4.28
N THR A 100 15.88 -13.08 5.24
CA THR A 100 16.94 -12.95 6.23
C THR A 100 16.66 -13.86 7.41
N VAL A 101 17.40 -14.97 7.47
CA VAL A 101 17.27 -16.09 8.43
C VAL A 101 17.53 -15.71 9.90
N ALA A 102 17.56 -14.41 10.27
CA ALA A 102 17.99 -13.99 11.61
C ALA A 102 17.54 -12.59 12.06
N LYS A 103 16.60 -11.92 11.37
CA LYS A 103 16.24 -10.53 11.72
C LYS A 103 14.73 -10.36 12.00
N PRO A 104 14.33 -9.65 13.08
CA PRO A 104 12.92 -9.38 13.40
C PRO A 104 12.15 -8.71 12.26
N ILE A 105 10.83 -8.93 12.15
CA ILE A 105 9.88 -8.32 11.18
C ILE A 105 10.14 -6.83 10.90
N ALA A 106 10.47 -6.05 11.93
CA ALA A 106 10.78 -4.62 11.81
C ALA A 106 11.93 -4.30 10.83
N ARG A 107 12.80 -5.27 10.51
CA ARG A 107 13.90 -5.09 9.53
C ARG A 107 13.56 -5.56 8.13
N LYS A 108 12.37 -6.13 7.88
CA LYS A 108 11.89 -6.56 6.56
C LYS A 108 11.02 -5.50 5.87
N ALA A 109 11.10 -4.25 6.32
CA ALA A 109 10.38 -3.14 5.70
C ALA A 109 10.75 -3.02 4.21
N VAL A 110 9.72 -2.83 3.39
CA VAL A 110 9.85 -2.40 2.01
C VAL A 110 9.28 -1.00 1.91
N THR A 111 10.12 -0.04 1.53
CA THR A 111 9.67 1.32 1.26
C THR A 111 9.13 1.37 -0.16
N GLU A 112 7.84 1.64 -0.31
CA GLU A 112 7.19 1.82 -1.60
C GLU A 112 7.25 3.29 -2.05
N ALA A 113 7.55 3.48 -3.33
CA ALA A 113 7.46 4.74 -4.02
C ALA A 113 6.61 4.59 -5.28
N MET A 114 5.76 5.58 -5.53
CA MET A 114 4.90 5.65 -6.71
C MET A 114 5.35 6.79 -7.63
N ARG A 115 5.34 6.56 -8.93
CA ARG A 115 5.63 7.57 -9.96
C ARG A 115 4.54 7.58 -11.00
N PHE A 116 3.90 8.73 -11.16
CA PHE A 116 2.81 8.91 -12.12
C PHE A 116 3.35 9.47 -13.44
N GLY A 117 3.08 8.76 -14.54
CA GLY A 117 3.45 9.12 -15.91
C GLY A 117 2.30 9.70 -16.74
N GLY A 118 1.12 9.90 -16.16
CA GLY A 118 -0.09 10.36 -16.85
C GLY A 118 -1.05 9.21 -17.13
N THR A 119 -0.67 8.30 -18.04
CA THR A 119 -1.41 7.05 -18.37
C THR A 119 -0.77 5.79 -17.78
N GLU A 120 0.26 5.97 -16.95
CA GLU A 120 1.02 4.88 -16.36
C GLU A 120 1.35 5.22 -14.89
N LEU A 121 1.34 4.20 -14.04
CA LEU A 121 1.82 4.25 -12.68
C LEU A 121 3.00 3.29 -12.60
N GLU A 122 4.15 3.81 -12.20
CA GLU A 122 5.28 2.99 -11.84
C GLU A 122 5.36 2.88 -10.33
N VAL A 123 5.55 1.67 -9.84
CA VAL A 123 5.77 1.39 -8.44
C VAL A 123 7.15 0.80 -8.27
N LYS A 124 7.83 1.24 -7.23
CA LYS A 124 9.14 0.74 -6.84
C LYS A 124 9.09 0.42 -5.36
N GLY A 125 9.51 -0.76 -4.95
CA GLY A 125 9.85 -1.02 -3.56
C GLY A 125 11.33 -1.24 -3.40
N THR A 126 11.87 -0.72 -2.31
CA THR A 126 13.25 -0.97 -1.88
C THR A 126 13.22 -1.68 -0.54
N SER A 127 13.78 -2.89 -0.48
CA SER A 127 13.98 -3.59 0.79
C SER A 127 15.10 -2.91 1.57
N ASN A 128 15.10 -3.05 2.90
CA ASN A 128 16.22 -2.59 3.73
C ASN A 128 17.59 -3.21 3.37
N GLY A 129 17.61 -4.29 2.57
CA GLY A 129 18.83 -4.88 2.00
C GLY A 129 19.35 -4.18 0.74
N GLY A 130 18.65 -3.16 0.23
CA GLY A 130 18.99 -2.41 -0.98
C GLY A 130 18.42 -3.00 -2.28
N GLU A 131 17.84 -4.20 -2.22
CA GLU A 131 17.16 -4.82 -3.36
C GLU A 131 15.96 -3.97 -3.75
N THR A 132 15.85 -3.68 -5.04
CA THR A 132 14.80 -2.82 -5.57
C THR A 132 14.07 -3.54 -6.68
N TYR A 133 12.75 -3.63 -6.59
CA TYR A 133 11.89 -4.04 -7.70
C TYR A 133 11.18 -2.82 -8.28
N LYS A 134 10.83 -2.90 -9.56
CA LYS A 134 10.04 -1.89 -10.27
C LYS A 134 8.99 -2.57 -11.11
N LYS A 135 7.76 -2.08 -11.05
CA LYS A 135 6.66 -2.53 -11.92
C LYS A 135 5.92 -1.34 -12.50
N LYS A 136 5.48 -1.49 -13.74
CA LYS A 136 4.69 -0.50 -14.47
C LYS A 136 3.28 -1.03 -14.66
N ILE A 137 2.29 -0.22 -14.31
CA ILE A 137 0.87 -0.48 -14.42
C ILE A 137 0.31 0.54 -15.41
N LYS A 138 -0.45 0.07 -16.40
CA LYS A 138 -1.19 0.92 -17.34
C LYS A 138 -2.64 0.96 -16.91
N PHE A 139 -3.24 2.14 -16.86
CA PHE A 139 -4.64 2.36 -16.51
C PHE A 139 -5.23 3.48 -17.35
#